data_AF-A0AAW0FXE6-F1
#
_entry.id   AF-A0AAW0FXE6-F1
#
_cell.length_a   1.000
_cell.length_b   1.000
_cell.length_c   1.000
_cell.angle_alpha   90.00
_cell.angle_beta   90.00
_cell.angle_gamma   90.00
#
_symmetry.space_group_name_H-M   'P 1'
#
loop_
_entity.id
_entity.type
_entity.pdbx_description
1 polymer ?
#
loop_
_entity_poly.entity_id
_entity_poly.type
_entity_poly.pdbx_seq_one_letter_code
_entity_poly.pdbx_strand_id
1 'polypeptide(L)'
;MSQQSAAGPSNSQMSMYTSQNDNHSTLTVPPENLPMHATNDDSMTVILLTPLLELQNLAQALTVSLSSTQARPISPPPVEAFLAIDATLADAVHLSRIHQVKQRKIERLKNEVLEMEGKWREIVESLEKGKLELEEIIQEGEQRIKTIEEAKAGAIPYPELLAYAQSISAFTSAPPNMPEMTPGQPPPPLFFPPFPNEEKMRRGRMNNEEPLGLLGETHSVGRPPTVSPPKSVGYPGPGAGPGINPYRPDTRQPMQEFDLDLDLNPDL
;
A
#
# COMPACT_ATOMS: atom_id res chain seq x y z
N MET A 1 28.72 -47.53 -17.33
CA MET A 1 27.64 -46.65 -16.84
C MET A 1 28.28 -45.38 -16.32
N SER A 2 27.93 -44.29 -16.99
CA SER A 2 28.68 -43.04 -17.06
C SER A 2 28.59 -42.22 -15.78
N GLN A 3 29.73 -41.82 -15.21
CA GLN A 3 29.80 -40.76 -14.21
C GLN A 3 29.99 -39.43 -14.93
N GLN A 4 28.98 -38.58 -14.86
CA GLN A 4 28.95 -37.25 -15.46
C GLN A 4 29.36 -36.22 -14.39
N SER A 5 30.41 -35.48 -14.70
CA SER A 5 30.83 -34.28 -14.00
C SER A 5 29.86 -33.12 -14.24
N ALA A 6 29.51 -32.38 -13.19
CA ALA A 6 28.93 -31.03 -13.25
C ALA A 6 29.53 -30.25 -12.06
N ALA A 7 30.55 -29.40 -12.21
CA ALA A 7 30.56 -28.10 -12.88
C ALA A 7 29.44 -27.19 -12.34
N GLY A 8 29.69 -26.59 -11.18
CA GLY A 8 28.88 -25.50 -10.65
C GLY A 8 29.30 -24.16 -11.27
N PRO A 9 28.37 -23.39 -11.84
CA PRO A 9 28.48 -21.93 -11.93
C PRO A 9 27.67 -21.32 -10.77
N SER A 10 27.81 -20.09 -10.35
CA SER A 10 28.76 -19.01 -10.58
C SER A 10 28.30 -17.96 -9.58
N ASN A 11 29.23 -17.30 -8.90
CA ASN A 11 28.96 -16.16 -8.02
C ASN A 11 28.02 -15.17 -8.70
N SER A 12 26.84 -14.97 -8.09
CA SER A 12 25.93 -13.88 -8.44
C SER A 12 26.56 -12.59 -7.91
N GLN A 13 27.34 -11.96 -8.79
CA GLN A 13 27.88 -10.63 -8.54
C GLN A 13 26.72 -9.64 -8.46
N MET A 14 26.59 -9.05 -7.29
CA MET A 14 25.75 -7.90 -6.98
C MET A 14 26.24 -6.74 -7.84
N SER A 15 25.65 -6.61 -9.04
CA SER A 15 25.96 -5.57 -10.00
C SER A 15 25.43 -4.25 -9.45
N MET A 16 26.33 -3.47 -8.86
CA MET A 16 26.13 -2.06 -8.57
C MET A 16 25.68 -1.35 -9.84
N TYR A 17 24.42 -0.89 -9.87
CA TYR A 17 23.96 0.10 -10.84
C TYR A 17 24.70 1.41 -10.56
N THR A 18 25.90 1.50 -11.12
CA THR A 18 26.62 2.76 -11.28
C THR A 18 26.00 3.39 -12.51
N SER A 19 24.99 4.24 -12.32
CA SER A 19 24.54 5.15 -13.37
C SER A 19 25.64 6.19 -13.61
N GLN A 20 26.71 5.76 -14.27
CA GLN A 20 27.58 6.61 -15.04
C GLN A 20 26.80 7.01 -16.29
N ASN A 21 25.96 8.03 -16.15
CA ASN A 21 25.44 8.76 -17.30
C ASN A 21 26.36 9.96 -17.57
N ASP A 22 27.65 9.67 -17.77
CA ASP A 22 28.62 10.59 -18.36
C ASP A 22 28.41 10.62 -19.87
N ASN A 23 27.23 11.09 -20.29
CA ASN A 23 27.00 11.58 -21.64
C ASN A 23 27.13 13.11 -21.66
N HIS A 24 28.23 13.62 -21.08
CA HIS A 24 28.85 14.82 -21.61
C HIS A 24 29.48 14.47 -22.97
N SER A 25 28.62 14.19 -23.96
CA SER A 25 28.95 14.52 -25.34
C SER A 25 29.16 16.03 -25.34
N THR A 26 30.40 16.41 -25.09
CA THR A 26 30.95 17.73 -25.38
C THR A 26 30.74 17.85 -26.88
N LEU A 27 29.59 18.42 -27.24
CA LEU A 27 29.30 18.85 -28.58
C LEU A 27 30.37 19.90 -28.85
N THR A 28 31.48 19.47 -29.45
CA THR A 28 32.45 20.36 -30.06
C THR A 28 31.67 21.01 -31.19
N VAL A 29 30.96 22.09 -30.84
CA VAL A 29 30.36 22.99 -31.80
C VAL A 29 31.56 23.49 -32.61
N PRO A 30 31.68 23.14 -33.90
CA PRO A 30 32.70 23.76 -34.73
C PRO A 30 32.48 25.28 -34.63
N PRO A 31 33.54 26.10 -34.57
CA PRO A 31 33.39 27.54 -34.57
C PRO A 31 32.76 27.97 -35.90
N GLU A 32 31.43 27.96 -35.93
CA GLU A 32 30.60 28.51 -36.98
C GLU A 32 30.78 30.02 -36.84
N ASN A 33 31.73 30.55 -37.61
CA ASN A 33 31.82 31.96 -37.95
C ASN A 33 30.52 32.35 -38.67
N LEU A 34 29.44 32.48 -37.90
CA LEU A 34 28.18 33.00 -38.37
C LEU A 34 28.25 34.52 -38.27
N PRO A 35 28.02 35.25 -39.36
CA PRO A 35 28.02 36.71 -39.35
C PRO A 35 26.98 37.24 -38.35
N MET A 36 27.47 37.98 -37.35
CA MET A 36 26.74 38.61 -36.24
C MET A 36 25.84 39.80 -36.65
N HIS A 37 25.21 39.73 -37.83
CA HIS A 37 24.24 40.72 -38.29
C HIS A 37 22.89 40.06 -38.60
N ALA A 38 22.35 39.29 -37.64
CA ALA A 38 20.92 38.97 -37.63
C ALA A 38 20.20 40.11 -36.92
N THR A 39 19.76 41.11 -37.67
CA THR A 39 18.75 42.06 -37.18
C THR A 39 17.47 41.28 -36.86
N ASN A 40 16.94 41.55 -35.67
CA ASN A 40 15.77 40.95 -35.03
C ASN A 40 14.61 40.56 -35.97
N ASP A 41 14.05 39.37 -35.72
CA ASP A 41 12.65 38.96 -35.97
C ASP A 41 12.10 38.96 -37.41
N ASP A 42 12.94 38.97 -38.44
CA ASP A 42 12.44 38.63 -39.77
C ASP A 42 12.12 37.13 -39.84
N SER A 43 10.82 36.82 -39.84
CA SER A 43 10.32 35.46 -40.09
C SER A 43 10.98 34.87 -41.34
N MET A 44 11.32 33.57 -41.34
CA MET A 44 11.91 32.88 -42.51
C MET A 44 11.09 33.09 -43.78
N THR A 45 9.78 33.35 -43.66
CA THR A 45 8.92 33.72 -44.77
C THR A 45 9.32 35.05 -45.40
N VAL A 46 9.65 36.05 -44.59
CA VAL A 46 10.10 37.38 -45.05
C VAL A 46 11.43 37.25 -45.77
N ILE A 47 12.40 36.54 -45.18
CA ILE A 47 13.75 36.31 -45.75
C ILE A 47 13.69 35.65 -47.14
N LEU A 48 12.72 34.75 -47.37
CA LEU A 48 12.55 34.10 -48.67
C LEU A 48 11.71 34.92 -49.66
N LEU A 49 10.74 35.68 -49.18
CA LEU A 49 9.83 36.46 -50.03
C LEU A 49 10.47 37.75 -50.55
N THR A 50 11.36 38.39 -49.79
CA THR A 50 12.02 39.64 -50.19
C THR A 50 12.79 39.50 -51.51
N PRO A 51 13.73 38.55 -51.70
CA PRO A 51 14.44 38.41 -52.97
C PRO A 51 13.52 37.98 -54.12
N LEU A 52 12.45 37.22 -53.85
CA LEU A 52 11.47 36.83 -54.87
C LEU A 52 10.67 38.03 -55.39
N LEU A 53 10.24 38.93 -54.50
CA LEU A 53 9.53 40.15 -54.88
C LEU A 53 10.45 41.11 -55.64
N GLU A 54 11.71 41.23 -55.23
CA GLU A 54 12.70 42.04 -55.94
C GLU A 54 13.00 41.49 -57.33
N LEU A 55 13.17 40.18 -57.46
CA LEU A 55 13.34 39.50 -58.74
C LEU A 55 12.14 39.73 -59.67
N GLN A 56 10.92 39.65 -59.13
CA GLN A 56 9.69 39.94 -59.87
C GLN A 56 9.67 41.40 -60.36
N ASN A 57 10.06 42.36 -59.51
CA ASN A 57 10.11 43.77 -59.87
C ASN A 57 11.14 44.04 -60.99
N LEU A 58 12.33 43.42 -60.92
CA LEU A 58 13.34 43.54 -61.98
C LEU A 58 12.87 42.91 -63.29
N ALA A 59 12.22 41.75 -63.25
CA ALA A 59 11.67 41.09 -64.43
C ALA A 59 10.57 41.95 -65.10
N GLN A 60 9.71 42.58 -64.31
CA GLN A 60 8.71 43.53 -64.81
C GLN A 60 9.37 44.77 -65.42
N ALA A 61 10.38 45.34 -64.77
CA ALA A 61 11.13 46.48 -65.32
C ALA A 61 11.80 46.13 -66.67
N LEU A 62 12.36 44.93 -66.79
CA LEU A 62 12.99 44.45 -68.02
C LEU A 62 11.95 44.29 -69.14
N THR A 63 10.82 43.66 -68.87
CA THR A 63 9.74 43.48 -69.86
C THR A 63 9.13 44.82 -70.32
N VAL A 64 8.98 45.79 -69.41
CA VAL A 64 8.58 47.16 -69.76
C VAL A 64 9.62 47.83 -70.66
N SER A 65 10.92 47.70 -70.33
CA SER A 65 12.00 48.26 -71.15
C SER A 65 12.04 47.66 -72.56
N LEU A 66 11.82 46.34 -72.68
CA LEU A 66 11.78 45.64 -73.98
C LEU A 66 10.51 45.92 -74.81
N SER A 67 9.37 46.19 -74.14
CA SER A 67 8.09 46.40 -74.81
C SER A 67 7.83 47.85 -75.23
N SER A 68 8.59 48.83 -74.70
CA SER A 68 8.38 50.24 -75.01
C SER A 68 8.90 50.60 -76.41
N THR A 69 8.00 50.86 -77.36
CA THR A 69 8.31 51.40 -78.69
C THR A 69 8.34 52.94 -78.74
N GLN A 70 8.13 53.60 -77.59
CA GLN A 70 7.98 55.06 -77.49
C GLN A 70 9.31 55.82 -77.36
N ALA A 71 9.31 57.08 -77.79
CA ALA A 71 10.47 57.95 -78.03
C ALA A 71 11.34 58.33 -76.81
N ARG A 72 11.08 57.81 -75.61
CA ARG A 72 11.99 57.91 -74.45
C ARG A 72 12.27 56.52 -73.89
N PRO A 73 13.41 55.89 -74.22
CA PRO A 73 13.74 54.57 -73.71
C PRO A 73 13.99 54.65 -72.20
N ILE A 74 13.24 53.85 -71.44
CA ILE A 74 13.56 53.55 -70.03
C ILE A 74 14.80 52.67 -70.06
N SER A 75 15.86 53.08 -69.35
CA SER A 75 17.10 52.31 -69.26
C SER A 75 16.81 50.90 -68.77
N PRO A 76 17.30 49.85 -69.43
CA PRO A 76 17.13 48.48 -68.97
C PRO A 76 17.79 48.30 -67.59
N PRO A 77 17.21 47.44 -66.72
CA PRO A 77 17.84 47.11 -65.45
C PRO A 77 19.21 46.44 -65.69
N PRO A 78 20.22 46.75 -64.86
CA PRO A 78 21.55 46.17 -65.00
C PRO A 78 21.53 44.66 -64.70
N VAL A 79 22.27 43.87 -65.49
CA VAL A 79 22.40 42.41 -65.32
C VAL A 79 22.98 42.04 -63.94
N GLU A 80 23.85 42.90 -63.41
CA GLU A 80 24.46 42.73 -62.09
C GLU A 80 23.41 42.67 -60.97
N ALA A 81 22.28 43.36 -61.10
CA ALA A 81 21.20 43.33 -60.10
C ALA A 81 20.51 41.96 -60.04
N PHE A 82 20.37 41.26 -61.18
CA PHE A 82 19.81 39.91 -61.20
C PHE A 82 20.77 38.91 -60.53
N LEU A 83 22.08 39.03 -60.79
CA LEU A 83 23.08 38.16 -60.16
C LEU A 83 23.16 38.39 -58.65
N ALA A 84 23.04 39.65 -58.20
CA ALA A 84 23.01 39.97 -56.78
C ALA A 84 21.80 39.34 -56.09
N ILE A 85 20.60 39.41 -56.68
CA ILE A 85 19.39 38.81 -56.11
C ILE A 85 19.44 37.28 -56.16
N ASP A 86 20.03 36.68 -57.19
CA ASP A 86 20.21 35.23 -57.26
C ASP A 86 21.12 34.74 -56.12
N ALA A 87 22.22 35.47 -55.86
CA ALA A 87 23.10 35.19 -54.73
C ALA A 87 22.36 35.32 -53.38
N THR A 88 21.59 36.40 -53.17
CA THR A 88 20.84 36.57 -51.92
C THR A 88 19.75 35.51 -51.75
N LEU A 89 19.08 35.09 -52.82
CA LEU A 89 18.12 34.00 -52.80
C LEU A 89 18.78 32.66 -52.47
N ALA A 90 19.95 32.37 -53.05
CA ALA A 90 20.71 31.17 -52.74
C ALA A 90 21.11 31.11 -51.26
N ASP A 91 21.56 32.24 -50.71
CA ASP A 91 21.88 32.38 -49.29
C ASP A 91 20.65 32.19 -48.40
N ALA A 92 19.51 32.80 -48.76
CA ALA A 92 18.24 32.64 -48.04
C ALA A 92 17.74 31.19 -48.03
N VAL A 93 17.86 30.48 -49.16
CA VAL A 93 17.51 29.06 -49.26
C VAL A 93 18.45 28.20 -48.42
N HIS A 94 19.75 28.50 -48.43
CA HIS A 94 20.73 27.81 -47.59
C HIS A 94 20.41 27.97 -46.10
N LEU A 95 20.13 29.21 -45.67
CA LEU A 95 19.70 29.53 -44.31
C LEU A 95 18.43 28.76 -43.93
N SER A 96 17.43 28.73 -44.83
CA SER A 96 16.19 27.98 -44.63
C SER A 96 16.44 26.50 -44.38
N ARG A 97 17.35 25.90 -45.15
CA ARG A 97 17.74 24.49 -44.96
C ARG A 97 18.36 24.26 -43.58
N ILE A 98 19.25 25.16 -43.12
CA ILE A 98 19.85 25.09 -41.79
C ILE A 98 18.76 25.17 -40.71
N HIS A 99 17.83 26.13 -40.84
CA HIS A 99 16.71 26.27 -39.92
C HIS A 99 15.83 25.02 -39.88
N GLN A 100 15.50 24.43 -41.03
CA GLN A 100 14.71 23.19 -41.07
C GLN A 100 15.40 22.02 -40.36
N VAL A 101 16.71 21.87 -40.53
CA VAL A 101 17.46 20.83 -39.82
C VAL A 101 17.44 21.06 -38.31
N LYS A 102 17.64 22.30 -37.87
CA LYS A 102 17.56 22.69 -36.45
C LYS A 102 16.15 22.47 -35.90
N GLN A 103 15.11 22.83 -36.66
CA GLN A 103 13.71 22.63 -36.28
C GLN A 103 13.36 21.15 -36.09
N ARG A 104 13.77 20.26 -37.00
CA ARG A 104 13.59 18.81 -36.83
C ARG A 104 14.27 18.28 -35.59
N LYS A 105 15.45 18.82 -35.25
CA LYS A 105 16.16 18.47 -34.01
C LYS A 105 15.37 18.93 -32.78
N ILE A 106 14.83 20.15 -32.80
CA ILE A 106 13.97 20.67 -31.73
C ILE A 106 12.73 19.79 -31.55
N GLU A 107 12.06 19.42 -32.64
CA GLU A 107 10.89 18.54 -32.59
C GLU A 107 11.22 17.16 -32.03
N ARG A 108 12.37 16.59 -32.39
CA ARG A 108 12.84 15.32 -31.80
C ARG A 108 13.05 15.45 -30.29
N LEU A 109 13.78 16.47 -29.85
CA LEU A 109 14.04 16.71 -28.42
C LEU A 109 12.75 16.98 -27.65
N LYS A 110 11.79 17.71 -28.25
CA LYS A 110 10.47 17.92 -27.67
C LYS A 110 9.74 16.59 -27.44
N ASN A 111 9.76 15.69 -28.43
CA ASN A 111 9.12 14.39 -28.28
C ASN A 111 9.80 13.53 -27.20
N GLU A 112 11.12 13.58 -27.10
CA GLU A 112 11.88 12.90 -26.04
C GLU A 112 11.52 13.43 -24.64
N VAL A 113 11.40 14.75 -24.48
CA VAL A 113 10.94 15.35 -23.22
C VAL A 113 9.52 14.89 -22.87
N LEU A 114 8.60 14.87 -23.85
CA LEU A 114 7.24 14.39 -23.63
C LEU A 114 7.20 12.90 -23.24
N GLU A 115 8.07 12.07 -23.82
CA GLU A 115 8.20 10.67 -23.44
C GLU A 115 8.71 10.51 -22.00
N MET A 116 9.73 11.30 -21.61
CA MET A 116 10.25 11.30 -20.24
C MET A 116 9.20 11.78 -19.23
N GLU A 117 8.42 12.82 -19.56
CA GLU A 117 7.31 13.26 -18.73
C GLU A 117 6.24 12.17 -18.56
N GLY A 118 5.96 11.41 -19.62
CA GLY A 118 5.07 10.25 -19.56
C GLY A 118 5.55 9.20 -18.57
N LYS A 119 6.83 8.80 -18.67
CA LYS A 119 7.46 7.85 -17.73
C LYS A 119 7.46 8.36 -16.29
N TRP A 120 7.72 9.65 -16.10
CA TRP A 120 7.69 10.26 -14.77
C TRP A 120 6.28 10.18 -14.15
N ARG A 121 5.22 10.45 -14.93
CA ARG A 121 3.84 10.33 -14.45
C ARG A 121 3.49 8.90 -14.06
N GLU A 122 3.89 7.91 -14.86
CA GLU A 122 3.70 6.49 -14.55
C GLU A 122 4.39 6.09 -13.24
N ILE A 123 5.61 6.56 -13.00
CA ILE A 123 6.31 6.33 -11.73
C ILE A 123 5.55 6.96 -10.56
N VAL A 124 5.11 8.20 -10.69
CA VAL A 124 4.33 8.89 -9.64
C VAL A 124 3.03 8.14 -9.32
N GLU A 125 2.31 7.69 -10.34
CA GLU A 125 1.07 6.90 -10.17
C GLU A 125 1.36 5.56 -9.47
N SER A 126 2.43 4.86 -9.86
CA SER A 126 2.83 3.61 -9.20
C SER A 126 3.21 3.81 -7.73
N LEU A 127 3.85 4.93 -7.39
CA LEU A 127 4.22 5.28 -6.02
C LEU A 127 2.99 5.63 -5.18
N GLU A 128 2.03 6.37 -5.75
CA GLU A 128 0.78 6.70 -5.08
C GLU A 128 -0.03 5.43 -4.78
N LYS A 129 -0.10 4.50 -5.75
CA LYS A 129 -0.73 3.20 -5.56
C LYS A 129 -0.04 2.39 -4.45
N GLY A 130 1.29 2.27 -4.48
CA GLY A 130 2.03 1.56 -3.45
C GLY A 130 1.90 2.18 -2.06
N LYS A 131 1.78 3.51 -1.98
CA LYS A 131 1.50 4.23 -0.73
C LYS A 131 0.12 3.84 -0.18
N LEU A 132 -0.93 3.84 -1.01
CA LEU A 132 -2.28 3.47 -0.58
C LEU A 132 -2.36 2.01 -0.11
N GLU A 133 -1.71 1.09 -0.82
CA GLU A 133 -1.63 -0.32 -0.42
C GLU A 133 -0.93 -0.47 0.94
N LEU A 134 0.15 0.27 1.18
CA LEU A 134 0.84 0.23 2.47
C LEU A 134 0.00 0.84 3.61
N GLU A 135 -0.73 1.92 3.34
CA GLU A 135 -1.66 2.52 4.31
C GLU A 135 -2.77 1.54 4.69
N GLU A 136 -3.30 0.77 3.75
CA GLU A 136 -4.30 -0.29 4.01
C GLU A 136 -3.73 -1.39 4.91
N ILE A 137 -2.52 -1.87 4.63
CA ILE A 137 -1.86 -2.90 5.45
C ILE A 137 -1.61 -2.39 6.88
N ILE A 138 -1.20 -1.12 7.03
CA ILE A 138 -1.00 -0.50 8.34
C ILE A 138 -2.33 -0.44 9.11
N GLN A 139 -3.41 0.03 8.49
CA GLN A 139 -4.73 0.09 9.11
C GLN A 139 -5.23 -1.30 9.53
N GLU A 140 -5.03 -2.32 8.69
CA GLU A 140 -5.37 -3.69 9.05
C GLU A 140 -4.53 -4.18 10.24
N GLY A 141 -3.23 -3.90 10.25
CA GLY A 141 -2.32 -4.22 11.33
C GLY A 141 -2.76 -3.59 12.67
N GLU A 142 -3.11 -2.30 12.66
CA GLU A 142 -3.62 -1.59 13.83
C GLU A 142 -4.92 -2.20 14.35
N GLN A 143 -5.85 -2.53 13.44
CA GLN A 143 -7.11 -3.18 13.80
C GLN A 143 -6.88 -4.57 14.42
N ARG A 144 -5.94 -5.36 13.88
CA ARG A 144 -5.57 -6.67 14.44
C ARG A 144 -4.92 -6.54 15.83
N ILE A 145 -4.06 -5.55 16.04
CA ILE A 145 -3.47 -5.29 17.36
C ILE A 145 -4.56 -4.96 18.37
N LYS A 146 -5.50 -4.08 17.99
CA LYS A 146 -6.62 -3.70 18.84
C LYS A 146 -7.49 -4.89 19.25
N THR A 147 -7.84 -5.78 18.31
CA THR A 147 -8.63 -6.98 18.64
C THR A 147 -7.88 -7.95 19.55
N ILE A 148 -6.56 -8.09 19.38
CA ILE A 148 -5.71 -8.88 20.27
C ILE A 148 -5.68 -8.27 21.69
N GLU A 149 -5.55 -6.95 21.80
CA GLU A 149 -5.56 -6.26 23.09
C GLU A 149 -6.90 -6.40 23.81
N GLU A 150 -8.02 -6.24 23.08
CA GLU A 150 -9.37 -6.49 23.60
C GLU A 150 -9.55 -7.94 24.06
N ALA A 151 -9.07 -8.91 23.27
CA ALA A 151 -9.10 -10.33 23.63
C ALA A 151 -8.22 -10.65 24.85
N LYS A 152 -7.05 -10.00 24.98
CA LYS A 152 -6.18 -10.11 26.16
C LYS A 152 -6.81 -9.49 27.40
N ALA A 153 -7.47 -8.34 27.26
CA ALA A 153 -8.17 -7.68 28.37
C ALA A 153 -9.37 -8.50 28.86
N GLY A 154 -10.07 -9.19 27.95
CA GLY A 154 -11.15 -10.12 28.27
C GLY A 154 -10.72 -11.56 28.58
N ALA A 155 -9.41 -11.84 28.64
CA ALA A 155 -8.91 -13.20 28.82
C ALA A 155 -9.27 -13.72 30.23
N ILE A 156 -10.10 -14.77 30.27
CA ILE A 156 -10.46 -15.47 31.51
C ILE A 156 -9.23 -16.27 31.95
N PRO A 157 -8.79 -16.14 33.22
CA PRO A 157 -7.63 -16.88 33.71
C PRO A 157 -7.89 -18.39 33.63
N TYR A 158 -6.90 -19.13 33.14
CA TYR A 158 -6.99 -20.58 32.90
C TYR A 158 -7.52 -21.40 34.09
N PRO A 159 -7.16 -21.11 35.36
CA PRO A 159 -7.70 -21.83 36.51
C PRO A 159 -9.23 -21.71 36.65
N GLU A 160 -9.81 -20.54 36.36
CA GLU A 160 -11.26 -20.34 36.44
C GLU A 160 -11.99 -21.09 35.33
N LEU A 161 -11.40 -21.09 34.12
CA LEU A 161 -11.94 -21.81 32.98
C LEU A 161 -11.93 -23.33 33.22
N LEU A 162 -10.86 -23.86 33.83
CA LEU A 162 -10.74 -25.27 34.17
C LEU A 162 -11.72 -25.67 35.29
N ALA A 163 -11.85 -24.84 36.33
CA ALA A 163 -12.82 -25.06 37.40
C ALA A 163 -14.26 -25.06 36.85
N TYR A 164 -14.58 -24.13 35.96
CA TYR A 164 -15.89 -24.06 35.32
C TYR A 164 -16.14 -25.27 34.40
N ALA A 165 -15.17 -25.65 33.57
CA ALA A 165 -15.27 -26.82 32.71
C ALA A 165 -15.49 -28.11 33.51
N GLN A 166 -14.79 -28.28 34.63
CA GLN A 166 -15.00 -29.41 35.54
C GLN A 166 -16.42 -29.39 36.13
N SER A 167 -16.93 -28.20 36.48
CA SER A 167 -18.29 -28.05 37.01
C SER A 167 -19.35 -28.44 35.98
N ILE A 168 -19.16 -28.08 34.71
CA ILE A 168 -20.09 -28.36 33.61
C ILE A 168 -19.98 -29.81 33.12
N SER A 169 -18.80 -30.42 33.18
CA SER A 169 -18.56 -31.79 32.70
C SER A 169 -19.54 -32.80 33.29
N ALA A 170 -19.96 -32.63 34.55
CA ALA A 170 -20.95 -33.51 35.20
C ALA A 170 -22.38 -33.36 34.63
N PHE A 171 -22.67 -32.26 33.93
CA PHE A 171 -23.98 -31.94 33.36
C PHE A 171 -24.01 -32.04 31.82
N THR A 172 -22.86 -32.09 31.16
CA THR A 172 -22.76 -32.13 29.67
C THR A 172 -22.31 -33.46 29.10
N SER A 173 -21.75 -34.38 29.90
CA SER A 173 -21.39 -35.69 29.39
C SER A 173 -22.59 -36.65 29.42
N ALA A 174 -23.11 -37.02 28.25
CA ALA A 174 -23.68 -38.35 28.07
C ALA A 174 -22.49 -39.30 27.76
N PRO A 175 -22.17 -40.29 28.61
CA PRO A 175 -21.08 -41.23 28.32
C PRO A 175 -21.34 -41.92 26.97
N PRO A 176 -20.35 -42.02 26.06
CA PRO A 176 -20.53 -42.53 24.69
C PRO A 176 -20.98 -43.99 24.57
N ASN A 177 -21.18 -44.71 25.69
CA ASN A 177 -21.70 -46.07 25.75
C ASN A 177 -22.75 -46.21 26.88
N MET A 178 -23.81 -45.41 26.88
CA MET A 178 -24.94 -45.64 27.79
C MET A 178 -25.81 -46.79 27.24
N PRO A 179 -25.91 -47.95 27.93
CA PRO A 179 -26.95 -48.92 27.63
C PRO A 179 -28.33 -48.28 27.87
N GLU A 180 -29.31 -48.56 27.01
CA GLU A 180 -30.70 -48.10 27.18
C GLU A 180 -31.17 -48.36 28.61
N MET A 181 -31.47 -47.28 29.35
CA MET A 181 -31.96 -47.39 30.72
C MET A 181 -33.29 -48.14 30.74
N THR A 182 -33.26 -49.43 31.09
CA THR A 182 -34.46 -50.18 31.46
C THR A 182 -35.11 -49.53 32.69
N PRO A 183 -36.44 -49.31 32.71
CA PRO A 183 -37.11 -48.63 33.81
C PRO A 183 -36.92 -49.39 35.14
N GLY A 184 -36.26 -48.76 36.12
CA GLY A 184 -36.20 -49.27 37.50
C GLY A 184 -34.80 -49.36 38.14
N GLN A 185 -33.71 -49.15 37.39
CA GLN A 185 -32.38 -49.05 38.02
C GLN A 185 -32.06 -47.61 38.47
N PRO A 186 -31.45 -47.42 39.65
CA PRO A 186 -31.00 -46.11 40.07
C PRO A 186 -29.93 -45.60 39.10
N PRO A 187 -30.04 -44.35 38.61
CA PRO A 187 -29.06 -43.80 37.68
C PRO A 187 -27.67 -43.76 38.35
N PRO A 188 -26.59 -43.94 37.58
CA PRO A 188 -25.22 -43.85 38.11
C PRO A 188 -25.01 -42.52 38.86
N PRO A 189 -24.23 -42.49 39.95
CA PRO A 189 -24.16 -41.38 40.90
C PRO A 189 -23.61 -40.05 40.36
N LEU A 190 -23.23 -39.97 39.08
CA LEU A 190 -22.69 -38.77 38.42
C LEU A 190 -23.47 -38.38 37.16
N PHE A 191 -24.67 -38.92 36.96
CA PHE A 191 -25.50 -38.56 35.81
C PHE A 191 -26.53 -37.50 36.21
N PHE A 192 -26.26 -36.24 35.87
CA PHE A 192 -27.24 -35.18 36.01
C PHE A 192 -27.96 -34.97 34.67
N PRO A 193 -29.30 -34.84 34.67
CA PRO A 193 -30.04 -34.56 33.45
C PRO A 193 -29.62 -33.19 32.87
N PRO A 194 -29.67 -33.03 31.53
CA PRO A 194 -29.17 -31.83 30.83
C PRO A 194 -29.95 -30.55 31.18
N PHE A 195 -31.16 -30.69 31.72
CA PHE A 195 -31.99 -29.59 32.16
C PHE A 195 -32.42 -29.78 33.62
N PRO A 196 -32.66 -28.68 34.38
CA PRO A 196 -33.15 -28.76 35.75
C PRO A 196 -34.47 -29.53 35.83
N ASN A 197 -34.52 -30.60 36.63
CA ASN A 197 -35.74 -31.40 36.83
C ASN A 197 -36.80 -30.59 37.62
N GLU A 198 -38.08 -30.88 37.39
CA GLU A 198 -39.24 -30.24 38.05
C GLU A 198 -39.09 -30.23 39.57
N GLU A 199 -38.60 -31.32 40.17
CA GLU A 199 -38.41 -31.37 41.62
C GLU A 199 -37.28 -30.44 42.12
N LYS A 200 -36.22 -30.23 41.32
CA LYS A 200 -35.17 -29.25 41.63
C LYS A 200 -35.70 -27.82 41.45
N MET A 201 -36.56 -27.57 40.45
CA MET A 201 -37.23 -26.28 40.30
C MET A 201 -38.18 -26.01 41.47
N ARG A 202 -38.96 -27.00 41.89
CA ARG A 202 -39.91 -26.93 43.02
C ARG A 202 -39.24 -26.76 44.37
N ARG A 203 -38.05 -27.34 44.56
CA ARG A 203 -37.24 -27.18 45.77
C ARG A 203 -36.36 -25.92 45.74
N GLY A 204 -36.24 -25.28 44.58
CA GLY A 204 -35.47 -24.07 44.39
C GLY A 204 -36.06 -22.88 45.16
N ARG A 205 -35.23 -21.87 45.43
CA ARG A 205 -35.64 -20.67 46.19
C ARG A 205 -36.86 -19.96 45.59
N MET A 206 -37.04 -20.03 44.27
CA MET A 206 -38.19 -19.46 43.56
C MET A 206 -39.55 -20.01 44.03
N ASN A 207 -39.61 -21.23 44.58
CA ASN A 207 -40.83 -21.83 45.12
C ASN A 207 -40.91 -21.78 46.66
N ASN A 208 -39.84 -21.33 47.32
CA ASN A 208 -39.83 -21.08 48.77
C ASN A 208 -40.19 -19.63 49.10
N GLU A 209 -40.28 -18.75 48.09
CA GLU A 209 -40.89 -17.42 48.24
C GLU A 209 -42.40 -17.61 48.41
N GLU A 210 -43.00 -16.79 49.29
CA GLU A 210 -44.43 -16.89 49.59
C GLU A 210 -45.24 -16.87 48.28
N PRO A 211 -46.27 -17.73 48.14
CA PRO A 211 -47.11 -17.72 46.96
C PRO A 211 -47.61 -16.29 46.75
N LEU A 212 -47.46 -15.76 45.53
CA LEU A 212 -47.94 -14.44 45.13
C LEU A 212 -49.31 -14.22 45.77
N GLY A 213 -49.39 -13.28 46.71
CA GLY A 213 -50.60 -12.95 47.44
C GLY A 213 -51.75 -12.61 46.49
N LEU A 214 -52.96 -12.45 47.03
CA LEU A 214 -54.13 -12.14 46.21
C LEU A 214 -53.85 -10.92 45.32
N LEU A 215 -54.27 -11.04 44.05
CA LEU A 215 -54.09 -10.06 42.97
C LEU A 215 -54.29 -8.62 43.48
N GLY A 216 -53.18 -7.92 43.76
CA GLY A 216 -53.18 -6.56 44.32
C GLY A 216 -52.17 -6.30 45.45
N GLU A 217 -51.61 -7.34 46.09
CA GLU A 217 -50.58 -7.19 47.13
C GLU A 217 -49.16 -7.14 46.52
N THR A 218 -48.44 -6.03 46.72
CA THR A 218 -47.05 -5.87 46.30
C THR A 218 -46.10 -6.29 47.42
N HIS A 219 -45.64 -7.53 47.41
CA HIS A 219 -44.56 -7.97 48.30
C HIS A 219 -43.21 -7.49 47.77
N SER A 220 -42.35 -6.95 48.64
CA SER A 220 -41.01 -6.52 48.25
C SER A 220 -40.13 -7.73 47.94
N VAL A 221 -39.96 -8.05 46.66
CA VAL A 221 -38.92 -8.96 46.20
C VAL A 221 -37.55 -8.37 46.54
N GLY A 222 -36.75 -9.10 47.32
CA GLY A 222 -35.36 -8.75 47.59
C GLY A 222 -35.11 -7.91 48.85
N ARG A 223 -35.53 -8.36 50.04
CA ARG A 223 -34.89 -7.89 51.27
C ARG A 223 -33.40 -8.28 51.23
N PRO A 224 -32.45 -7.34 51.19
CA PRO A 224 -31.03 -7.68 51.28
C PRO A 224 -30.77 -8.37 52.63
N PRO A 225 -29.81 -9.31 52.71
CA PRO A 225 -29.49 -9.98 53.95
C PRO A 225 -29.17 -8.93 55.01
N THR A 226 -29.93 -8.95 56.11
CA THR A 226 -29.67 -8.12 57.28
C THR A 226 -28.24 -8.34 57.72
N VAL A 227 -27.43 -7.28 57.59
CA VAL A 227 -26.04 -7.21 58.03
C VAL A 227 -26.01 -7.66 59.50
N SER A 228 -25.35 -8.80 59.74
CA SER A 228 -25.07 -9.27 61.09
C SER A 228 -24.33 -8.18 61.88
N PRO A 229 -24.67 -7.95 63.16
CA PRO A 229 -24.19 -6.80 63.93
C PRO A 229 -22.65 -6.76 64.05
N PRO A 230 -22.04 -5.57 64.10
CA PRO A 230 -20.60 -5.41 64.12
C PRO A 230 -19.98 -6.07 65.35
N LYS A 231 -18.97 -6.91 65.08
CA LYS A 231 -18.10 -7.56 66.05
C LYS A 231 -17.47 -6.47 66.92
N SER A 232 -17.87 -6.42 68.19
CA SER A 232 -17.33 -5.49 69.18
C SER A 232 -15.82 -5.70 69.32
N VAL A 233 -15.10 -4.59 69.22
CA VAL A 233 -13.67 -4.48 69.49
C VAL A 233 -13.47 -4.37 71.01
N GLY A 234 -12.54 -5.15 71.55
CA GLY A 234 -11.88 -4.89 72.83
C GLY A 234 -12.19 -5.88 73.94
N TYR A 235 -11.32 -6.88 74.13
CA TYR A 235 -10.40 -6.96 75.28
C TYR A 235 -9.31 -8.02 74.97
N PRO A 236 -8.04 -7.79 75.38
CA PRO A 236 -6.91 -8.66 75.04
C PRO A 236 -6.76 -9.78 76.08
N GLY A 237 -6.46 -10.99 75.62
CA GLY A 237 -6.13 -12.12 76.48
C GLY A 237 -5.20 -13.09 75.76
N PRO A 238 -4.16 -13.63 76.43
CA PRO A 238 -2.91 -14.01 75.79
C PRO A 238 -2.78 -15.52 75.58
N GLY A 239 -2.00 -15.90 74.56
CA GLY A 239 -1.30 -17.19 74.53
C GLY A 239 -1.93 -18.29 73.68
N ALA A 240 -1.44 -18.42 72.45
CA ALA A 240 -1.14 -19.73 71.84
C ALA A 240 -0.18 -19.48 70.67
N GLY A 241 0.97 -20.17 70.72
CA GLY A 241 2.19 -19.86 69.98
C GLY A 241 2.28 -20.36 68.52
N PRO A 242 3.51 -20.44 67.99
CA PRO A 242 3.83 -20.59 66.56
C PRO A 242 4.07 -22.07 66.16
N GLY A 243 3.72 -22.41 64.92
CA GLY A 243 4.04 -23.71 64.27
C GLY A 243 3.47 -23.71 62.85
N ILE A 244 4.27 -23.56 61.79
CA ILE A 244 5.07 -24.59 61.10
C ILE A 244 4.17 -25.60 60.33
N ASN A 245 4.22 -25.48 59.00
CA ASN A 245 3.63 -26.26 57.88
C ASN A 245 3.88 -27.78 57.95
N PRO A 246 3.13 -28.66 57.22
CA PRO A 246 3.80 -29.51 56.20
C PRO A 246 2.90 -30.22 55.12
N TYR A 247 2.02 -29.55 54.36
CA TYR A 247 1.35 -30.22 53.20
C TYR A 247 1.25 -29.34 51.94
N ARG A 248 2.41 -28.90 51.44
CA ARG A 248 2.54 -28.37 50.09
C ARG A 248 3.38 -29.34 49.25
N PRO A 249 2.78 -30.23 48.44
CA PRO A 249 3.50 -30.89 47.36
C PRO A 249 3.71 -29.90 46.22
N ASP A 250 4.95 -29.44 46.11
CA ASP A 250 5.47 -28.65 45.00
C ASP A 250 5.68 -29.60 43.80
N THR A 251 4.85 -29.50 42.76
CA THR A 251 4.99 -30.30 41.54
C THR A 251 5.11 -29.36 40.34
N ARG A 252 6.30 -28.77 40.17
CA ARG A 252 6.71 -28.14 38.92
C ARG A 252 7.07 -29.24 37.93
N GLN A 253 6.28 -29.41 36.86
CA GLN A 253 6.75 -30.14 35.69
C GLN A 253 7.69 -29.24 34.87
N PRO A 254 8.79 -29.77 34.32
CA PRO A 254 9.64 -29.04 33.39
C PRO A 254 8.88 -28.81 32.07
N MET A 255 8.93 -27.57 31.56
CA MET A 255 8.50 -27.23 30.22
C MET A 255 9.31 -28.08 29.22
N GLN A 256 8.63 -28.94 28.46
CA GLN A 256 9.17 -29.44 27.21
C GLN A 256 9.06 -28.31 26.20
N GLU A 257 10.21 -27.69 25.90
CA GLU A 257 10.40 -26.89 24.69
C GLU A 257 10.14 -27.80 23.49
N PHE A 258 8.99 -27.60 22.84
CA PHE A 258 8.76 -28.09 21.49
C PHE A 258 9.43 -27.11 20.53
N ASP A 259 10.69 -27.37 20.23
CA ASP A 259 11.40 -26.74 19.12
C ASP A 259 10.93 -27.43 17.82
N LEU A 260 9.80 -26.95 17.29
CA LEU A 260 9.24 -27.37 16.01
C LEU A 260 9.93 -26.56 14.92
N ASP A 261 11.13 -26.99 14.56
CA ASP A 261 11.84 -26.55 13.36
C ASP A 261 11.11 -27.15 12.13
N LEU A 262 10.03 -26.47 11.73
CA LEU A 262 9.22 -26.77 10.55
C LEU A 262 9.92 -26.20 9.31
N ASP A 263 11.00 -26.85 8.88
CA ASP A 263 11.56 -26.68 7.54
C ASP A 263 10.60 -27.28 6.51
N LEU A 264 9.61 -26.48 6.12
CA LEU A 264 8.70 -26.71 5.00
C LEU A 264 9.26 -26.05 3.75
N ASN A 265 10.33 -26.63 3.20
CA ASN A 265 10.70 -26.45 1.79
C ASN A 265 10.34 -27.73 1.01
N PRO A 266 9.10 -27.90 0.53
CA PRO A 266 8.73 -28.99 -0.35
C PRO A 266 8.82 -28.53 -1.81
N ASP A 267 9.97 -28.03 -2.26
CA ASP A 267 10.17 -27.85 -3.71
C ASP A 267 11.60 -28.21 -4.13
N LEU A 268 11.62 -29.35 -4.82
CA LEU A 268 12.66 -30.02 -5.56
C LEU A 268 12.07 -30.23 -6.96
#